data_AF-A0A7X7RJP3-F1
#
_entry.id   AF-A0A7X7RJP3-F1
#
_cell.length_a   1.000
_cell.length_b   1.000
_cell.length_c   1.000
_cell.angle_alpha   90.00
_cell.angle_beta   90.00
_cell.angle_gamma   90.00
#
_symmetry.space_group_name_H-M   'P 1'
#
loop_
_entity.id
_entity.type
_entity.pdbx_description
1 polymer ?
#
loop_
_entity_poly.entity_id
_entity_poly.type
_entity_poly.pdbx_seq_one_letter_code
_entity_poly.pdbx_strand_id
1 'polypeptide(L)'
;MQDFSSYHSNLDKDELLRMNDQFAARYFSLLERFGDLPACDELIMTQLKKEFPAEFLESLSDYQDKVDLEPPDDLDQSNLQDGRSWESPESEEAPPDMALMRQLDARGRKIAAFIYQCVFDWCNIMAILIPQESAVPGTRIQFFLCRTLGNLHACMESLASHELASASAYCKRVLRFAEISLLLLQQFEKNCPVQINDLLTVRNKQLALLLKDIKEQLQDCQTLQRMEGGFL
;
A
#
# COMPACT_ATOMS: atom_id res chain seq x y z
N MET A 1 9.85 -33.42 0.33
CA MET A 1 9.70 -32.15 -0.41
C MET A 1 8.21 -32.05 -0.71
N GLN A 2 7.44 -31.56 0.27
CA GLN A 2 5.99 -31.37 0.16
C GLN A 2 5.75 -29.96 -0.38
N ASP A 3 4.75 -29.84 -1.24
CA ASP A 3 4.42 -28.64 -2.02
C ASP A 3 4.23 -27.39 -1.15
N PHE A 4 5.17 -26.45 -1.26
CA PHE A 4 5.09 -25.09 -0.70
C PHE A 4 3.86 -24.31 -1.23
N SER A 5 3.29 -24.72 -2.36
CA SER A 5 2.05 -24.15 -2.93
C SER A 5 0.79 -24.51 -2.12
N SER A 6 0.84 -25.53 -1.26
CA SER A 6 -0.36 -26.08 -0.60
C SER A 6 -0.80 -25.31 0.65
N TYR A 7 0.06 -24.48 1.24
CA TYR A 7 -0.30 -23.75 2.47
C TYR A 7 -0.98 -22.41 2.16
N HIS A 8 -0.49 -21.69 1.15
CA HIS A 8 -1.15 -20.50 0.61
C HIS A 8 -2.53 -20.80 -0.01
N SER A 9 -2.78 -22.04 -0.43
CA SER A 9 -4.09 -22.46 -0.94
C SER A 9 -5.12 -22.76 0.16
N ASN A 10 -4.69 -22.95 1.42
CA ASN A 10 -5.56 -23.42 2.52
C ASN A 10 -5.89 -22.33 3.57
N LEU A 11 -5.13 -21.24 3.62
CA LEU A 11 -5.47 -20.09 4.46
C LEU A 11 -6.33 -19.10 3.67
N ASP A 12 -7.43 -18.68 4.27
CA ASP A 12 -8.23 -17.57 3.73
C ASP A 12 -7.33 -16.33 3.60
N LYS A 13 -7.38 -15.65 2.44
CA LYS A 13 -6.61 -14.41 2.20
C LYS A 13 -6.84 -13.40 3.33
N ASP A 14 -8.05 -13.34 3.87
CA ASP A 14 -8.39 -12.45 4.98
C ASP A 14 -7.70 -12.85 6.30
N GLU A 15 -7.51 -14.15 6.55
CA GLU A 15 -6.82 -14.65 7.74
C GLU A 15 -5.32 -14.31 7.70
N LEU A 16 -4.69 -14.47 6.53
CA LEU A 16 -3.30 -14.07 6.30
C LEU A 16 -3.11 -12.56 6.53
N LEU A 17 -4.03 -11.75 6.00
CA LEU A 17 -4.01 -10.29 6.17
C LEU A 17 -4.17 -9.90 7.64
N ARG A 18 -5.03 -10.59 8.39
CA ARG A 18 -5.22 -10.35 9.83
C ARG A 18 -3.98 -10.74 10.65
N MET A 19 -3.34 -11.85 10.30
CA MET A 19 -2.10 -12.29 10.94
C MET A 19 -0.96 -11.30 10.67
N ASN A 20 -0.89 -10.74 9.46
CA ASN A 20 0.07 -9.67 9.14
C ASN A 20 -0.14 -8.42 9.99
N ASP A 21 -1.39 -8.01 10.21
CA ASP A 21 -1.71 -6.86 11.06
C ASP A 21 -1.31 -7.10 12.53
N GLN A 22 -1.51 -8.33 13.03
CA GLN A 22 -1.09 -8.73 14.37
C GLN A 22 0.43 -8.76 14.52
N PHE A 23 1.13 -9.30 13.51
CA PHE A 23 2.59 -9.31 13.46
C PHE A 23 3.15 -7.89 13.55
N ALA A 24 2.64 -6.97 12.73
CA ALA A 24 3.07 -5.57 12.75
C ALA A 24 2.84 -4.91 14.11
N ALA A 25 1.65 -5.07 14.70
CA ALA A 25 1.34 -4.53 16.02
C ALA A 25 2.30 -5.06 17.08
N ARG A 26 2.60 -6.36 17.04
CA ARG A 26 3.51 -7.00 17.98
C ARG A 26 4.95 -6.55 17.80
N TYR A 27 5.43 -6.47 16.55
CA TYR A 27 6.74 -5.95 16.21
C TYR A 27 6.95 -4.55 16.80
N PHE A 28 6.01 -3.63 16.60
CA PHE A 28 6.14 -2.28 17.15
C PHE A 28 6.12 -2.23 18.67
N SER A 29 5.31 -3.06 19.33
CA SER A 29 5.34 -3.17 20.80
C SER A 29 6.69 -3.66 21.32
N LEU A 30 7.37 -4.55 20.57
CA LEU A 30 8.70 -5.03 20.92
C LEU A 30 9.78 -3.99 20.59
N LEU A 31 9.63 -3.26 19.48
CA LEU A 31 10.53 -2.19 19.08
C LEU A 31 10.55 -1.05 20.11
N GLU A 32 9.39 -0.66 20.64
CA GLU A 32 9.31 0.32 21.75
C GLU A 32 10.07 -0.12 23.01
N ARG A 33 10.19 -1.44 23.23
CA ARG A 33 10.79 -2.01 24.44
C ARG A 33 12.28 -2.31 24.29
N PHE A 34 12.70 -2.74 23.11
CA PHE A 34 14.04 -3.25 22.85
C PHE A 34 14.83 -2.41 21.85
N GLY A 35 14.23 -1.41 21.21
CA GLY A 35 14.84 -0.63 20.13
C GLY A 35 16.16 0.05 20.50
N ASP A 36 16.36 0.39 21.78
CA ASP A 36 17.58 1.04 22.29
C ASP A 36 18.69 0.04 22.68
N LEU A 37 18.44 -1.27 22.59
CA LEU A 37 19.41 -2.31 22.96
C LEU A 37 20.30 -2.71 21.78
N PRO A 38 21.57 -3.10 22.02
CA PRO A 38 22.37 -3.73 20.99
C PRO A 38 21.74 -5.06 20.55
N ALA A 39 21.83 -5.37 19.25
CA ALA A 39 21.19 -6.54 18.64
C ALA A 39 19.66 -6.62 18.88
N CYS A 40 18.98 -5.46 18.94
CA CYS A 40 17.54 -5.38 19.13
C CYS A 40 16.75 -6.21 18.11
N ASP A 41 17.20 -6.24 16.84
CA ASP A 41 16.58 -7.04 15.78
C ASP A 41 16.53 -8.54 16.13
N GLU A 42 17.62 -9.11 16.65
CA GLU A 42 17.67 -10.52 17.05
C GLU A 42 16.74 -10.79 18.24
N LEU A 43 16.68 -9.88 19.21
CA LEU A 43 15.80 -9.98 20.38
C LEU A 43 14.32 -9.92 19.98
N ILE A 44 13.95 -8.97 19.11
CA ILE A 44 12.59 -8.81 18.59
C ILE A 44 12.19 -10.06 17.80
N MET A 45 13.03 -10.50 16.87
CA MET A 45 12.74 -11.67 16.04
C MET A 45 12.65 -12.97 16.85
N THR A 46 13.44 -13.11 17.92
CA THR A 46 13.35 -14.26 18.83
C THR A 46 12.00 -14.34 19.54
N GLN A 47 11.38 -13.19 19.88
CA GLN A 47 10.04 -13.17 20.47
C GLN A 47 8.97 -13.44 19.41
N LEU A 48 9.08 -12.85 18.23
CA LEU A 48 8.12 -13.07 17.13
C LEU A 48 8.10 -14.52 16.66
N LYS A 49 9.26 -15.19 16.60
CA LYS A 49 9.37 -16.63 16.28
C LYS A 49 8.65 -17.56 17.27
N LYS A 50 8.34 -17.10 18.48
CA LYS A 50 7.57 -17.87 19.47
C LYS A 50 6.06 -17.71 19.31
N GLU A 51 5.63 -16.60 18.73
CA GLU A 51 4.22 -16.19 18.68
C GLU A 51 3.59 -16.43 17.31
N PHE A 52 4.39 -16.48 16.25
CA PHE A 52 3.93 -16.63 14.87
C PHE A 52 4.42 -17.93 14.22
N PRO A 53 3.62 -18.57 13.34
CA PRO A 53 4.03 -19.76 12.61
C PRO A 53 5.27 -19.52 11.74
N ALA A 54 6.17 -20.51 11.68
CA ALA A 54 7.41 -20.41 10.90
C ALA A 54 7.14 -20.14 9.41
N GLU A 55 6.15 -20.82 8.83
CA GLU A 55 5.73 -20.65 7.43
C GLU A 55 5.25 -19.23 7.14
N PHE A 56 4.51 -18.61 8.08
CA PHE A 56 4.12 -17.21 7.95
C PHE A 56 5.34 -16.29 7.96
N LEU A 57 6.31 -16.54 8.83
CA LEU A 57 7.54 -15.73 8.88
C LEU A 57 8.38 -15.87 7.62
N GLU A 58 8.47 -17.07 7.04
CA GLU A 58 9.12 -17.33 5.76
C GLU A 58 8.41 -16.61 4.60
N SER A 59 7.07 -16.55 4.62
CA SER A 59 6.31 -15.79 3.61
C SER A 59 6.59 -14.28 3.62
N LEU A 60 7.10 -13.72 4.73
CA LEU A 60 7.48 -12.31 4.80
C LEU A 60 8.79 -12.03 4.05
N SER A 61 9.69 -13.02 3.95
CA SER A 61 10.94 -12.89 3.18
C SER A 61 10.70 -12.97 1.67
N ASP A 62 9.71 -13.75 1.22
CA ASP A 62 9.38 -13.91 -0.21
C ASP A 62 8.89 -12.61 -0.88
N TYR A 63 8.52 -11.59 -0.08
CA TYR A 63 8.11 -10.28 -0.58
C TYR A 63 9.27 -9.46 -1.18
N GLN A 64 10.53 -9.81 -0.85
CA GLN A 64 11.72 -9.12 -1.35
C GLN A 64 12.22 -9.64 -2.71
N ASP A 65 11.88 -10.87 -3.08
CA ASP A 65 12.58 -11.61 -4.15
C ASP A 65 11.82 -11.72 -5.48
N LYS A 66 10.65 -11.07 -5.63
CA LYS A 66 9.84 -11.13 -6.87
C LYS A 66 9.71 -9.78 -7.58
N VAL A 67 10.81 -9.04 -7.66
CA VAL A 67 10.91 -7.98 -8.67
C VAL A 67 11.92 -8.44 -9.71
N ASP A 68 11.49 -9.38 -10.56
CA ASP A 68 12.13 -9.61 -11.84
C ASP A 68 11.89 -8.36 -12.70
N LEU A 69 12.70 -7.32 -12.48
CA LEU A 69 12.89 -6.26 -13.45
C LEU A 69 13.67 -6.88 -14.61
N GLU A 70 13.00 -7.66 -15.46
CA GLU A 70 13.51 -7.85 -16.80
C GLU A 70 13.62 -6.44 -17.41
N PRO A 71 14.84 -5.97 -17.74
CA PRO A 71 14.94 -4.78 -18.55
C PRO A 71 14.13 -5.04 -19.83
N PRO A 72 13.32 -4.09 -20.30
CA PRO A 72 12.63 -4.25 -21.57
C PRO A 72 13.69 -4.27 -22.68
N ASP A 73 14.22 -5.46 -22.96
CA ASP A 73 15.00 -5.73 -24.14
C ASP A 73 14.03 -5.67 -25.32
N ASP A 74 14.31 -4.74 -26.22
CA ASP A 74 13.66 -4.54 -27.52
C ASP A 74 12.23 -3.97 -27.49
N LEU A 75 12.11 -2.72 -27.03
CA LEU A 75 11.09 -1.82 -27.61
C LEU A 75 11.42 -1.63 -29.10
N ASP A 76 10.80 -2.44 -29.95
CA ASP A 76 10.89 -2.35 -31.40
C ASP A 76 10.33 -1.00 -31.89
N GLN A 77 11.22 -0.01 -32.00
CA GLN A 77 10.88 1.36 -32.40
C GLN A 77 10.42 1.46 -33.86
N SER A 78 10.43 0.38 -34.64
CA SER A 78 9.95 0.41 -36.03
C SER A 78 8.44 0.49 -36.17
N ASN A 79 7.66 0.27 -35.10
CA ASN A 79 6.20 0.41 -35.13
C ASN A 79 5.69 1.80 -34.69
N LEU A 80 6.58 2.77 -34.42
CA LEU A 80 6.21 4.13 -34.03
C LEU A 80 5.95 5.07 -35.22
N GLN A 81 5.97 4.56 -36.44
CA GLN A 81 5.73 5.32 -37.68
C GLN A 81 4.66 4.64 -38.54
N ASP A 82 3.43 4.61 -38.04
CA ASP A 82 2.28 4.62 -38.93
C ASP A 82 1.22 5.56 -38.38
N GLY A 83 1.21 6.76 -38.95
CA GLY A 83 0.28 7.84 -38.66
C GLY A 83 -1.11 7.49 -39.15
N ARG A 84 -1.84 6.69 -38.37
CA ARG A 84 -3.30 6.77 -38.33
C ARG A 84 -3.64 7.70 -37.19
N SER A 85 -4.15 8.88 -37.54
CA SER A 85 -4.93 9.71 -36.65
C SER A 85 -5.88 8.79 -35.87
N TRP A 86 -5.64 8.59 -34.58
CA TRP A 86 -6.66 8.07 -33.67
C TRP A 86 -7.67 9.20 -33.45
N GLU A 87 -8.33 9.63 -34.53
CA GLU A 87 -9.67 10.17 -34.40
C GLU A 87 -10.46 9.04 -33.77
N SER A 88 -10.67 9.15 -32.46
CA SER A 88 -11.66 8.34 -31.77
C SER A 88 -12.90 8.36 -32.66
N PRO A 89 -13.40 7.21 -33.14
CA PRO A 89 -14.74 7.17 -33.67
C PRO A 89 -15.60 7.85 -32.61
N GLU A 90 -16.44 8.83 -32.99
CA GLU A 90 -17.38 9.48 -32.08
C GLU A 90 -18.09 8.39 -31.29
N SER A 91 -17.59 8.14 -30.08
CA SER A 91 -17.73 6.81 -29.50
C SER A 91 -19.12 6.76 -28.90
N GLU A 92 -19.88 5.72 -29.28
CA GLU A 92 -20.96 5.20 -28.43
C GLU A 92 -20.52 5.31 -26.97
N GLU A 93 -21.37 5.90 -26.12
CA GLU A 93 -21.08 6.04 -24.70
C GLU A 93 -20.59 4.69 -24.18
N ALA A 94 -19.36 4.67 -23.67
CA ALA A 94 -18.77 3.45 -23.15
C ALA A 94 -19.74 2.85 -22.11
N PRO A 95 -19.93 1.52 -22.10
CA PRO A 95 -20.74 0.87 -21.09
C PRO A 95 -20.42 1.39 -19.67
N PRO A 96 -21.41 1.62 -18.80
CA PRO A 96 -21.21 2.30 -17.52
C PRO A 96 -20.13 1.67 -16.63
N ASP A 97 -20.00 0.35 -16.68
CA ASP A 97 -18.96 -0.45 -16.02
C ASP A 97 -17.56 -0.15 -16.58
N MET A 98 -17.40 -0.10 -17.91
CA MET A 98 -16.13 0.26 -18.55
C MET A 98 -15.73 1.72 -18.27
N ALA A 99 -16.70 2.64 -18.27
CA ALA A 99 -16.46 4.03 -17.91
C ALA A 99 -15.99 4.15 -16.45
N LEU A 100 -16.65 3.45 -15.53
CA LEU A 100 -16.27 3.40 -14.11
C LEU A 100 -14.89 2.77 -13.91
N MET A 101 -14.57 1.71 -14.65
CA MET A 101 -13.26 1.07 -14.60
C MET A 101 -12.13 2.00 -15.06
N ARG A 102 -12.34 2.79 -16.13
CA ARG A 102 -11.39 3.82 -16.58
C ARG A 102 -11.20 4.92 -15.54
N GLN A 103 -12.29 5.33 -14.89
CA GLN A 103 -12.24 6.31 -13.80
C GLN A 103 -11.44 5.78 -12.60
N LEU A 104 -11.67 4.52 -12.22
CA LEU A 104 -10.92 3.84 -11.17
C LEU A 104 -9.43 3.75 -11.48
N ASP A 105 -9.04 3.40 -12.71
CA ASP A 105 -7.63 3.38 -13.11
C ASP A 105 -6.99 4.78 -13.03
N ALA A 106 -7.65 5.78 -13.62
CA ALA A 106 -7.16 7.15 -13.65
C ALA A 106 -7.01 7.76 -12.24
N ARG A 107 -8.01 7.57 -11.36
CA ARG A 107 -7.93 8.04 -9.96
C ARG A 107 -6.90 7.22 -9.18
N GLY A 108 -6.86 5.91 -9.36
CA GLY A 108 -5.90 5.01 -8.72
C GLY A 108 -4.45 5.40 -8.99
N ARG A 109 -4.09 5.75 -10.24
CA ARG A 109 -2.75 6.25 -10.59
C ARG A 109 -2.41 7.58 -9.90
N LYS A 110 -3.37 8.49 -9.79
CA LYS A 110 -3.18 9.77 -9.07
C LYS A 110 -2.93 9.54 -7.58
N ILE A 111 -3.73 8.66 -6.97
CA ILE A 111 -3.56 8.27 -5.56
C ILE A 111 -2.18 7.62 -5.37
N ALA A 112 -1.78 6.72 -6.28
CA ALA A 112 -0.48 6.06 -6.22
C ALA A 112 0.68 7.04 -6.29
N ALA A 113 0.69 7.94 -7.27
CA ALA A 113 1.73 8.96 -7.42
C ALA A 113 1.89 9.80 -6.14
N PHE A 114 0.77 10.17 -5.52
CA PHE A 114 0.79 10.91 -4.26
C PHE A 114 1.37 10.09 -3.09
N ILE A 115 0.94 8.85 -2.92
CA ILE A 115 1.44 8.00 -1.82
C ILE A 115 2.92 7.69 -2.01
N TYR A 116 3.37 7.43 -3.24
CA TYR A 116 4.80 7.27 -3.56
C TYR A 116 5.59 8.50 -3.09
N GLN A 117 5.13 9.70 -3.44
CA GLN A 117 5.78 10.93 -2.99
C GLN A 117 5.82 11.02 -1.46
N CYS A 118 4.71 10.72 -0.77
CA CYS A 118 4.68 10.72 0.69
C CYS A 118 5.66 9.72 1.32
N VAL A 119 5.78 8.52 0.75
CA VAL A 119 6.72 7.50 1.23
C VAL A 119 8.16 7.99 1.07
N PHE A 120 8.53 8.52 -0.10
CA PHE A 120 9.89 9.03 -0.35
C PHE A 120 10.22 10.24 0.51
N ASP A 121 9.30 11.18 0.64
CA ASP A 121 9.49 12.33 1.52
C ASP A 121 9.67 11.91 2.97
N TRP A 122 8.90 10.92 3.42
CA TRP A 122 9.03 10.41 4.78
C TRP A 122 10.35 9.69 5.01
N CYS A 123 10.87 8.94 4.03
CA CYS A 123 12.22 8.38 4.09
C CYS A 123 13.27 9.50 4.29
N ASN A 124 13.15 10.61 3.56
CA ASN A 124 14.06 11.75 3.69
C ASN A 124 13.93 12.44 5.06
N ILE A 125 12.69 12.63 5.54
CA ILE A 125 12.42 13.19 6.88
C ILE A 125 13.04 12.30 7.96
N MET A 126 12.84 10.98 7.88
CA MET A 126 13.41 10.00 8.79
C MET A 126 14.95 10.04 8.81
N ALA A 127 15.58 10.13 7.64
CA ALA A 127 17.04 10.08 7.54
C ALA A 127 17.75 11.37 7.99
N ILE A 128 17.11 12.53 7.80
CA ILE A 128 17.78 13.83 7.94
C ILE A 128 17.26 14.62 9.15
N LEU A 129 15.95 14.55 9.40
CA LEU A 129 15.25 15.52 10.24
C LEU A 129 14.73 14.93 11.55
N ILE A 130 14.56 13.61 11.64
CA ILE A 130 14.02 12.95 12.82
C ILE A 130 15.17 12.60 13.78
N PRO A 131 15.16 13.13 15.02
CA PRO A 131 16.15 12.77 16.02
C PRO A 131 15.91 11.34 16.55
N GLN A 132 16.92 10.71 17.12
CA GLN A 132 16.87 9.29 17.55
C GLN A 132 15.73 9.02 18.55
N GLU A 133 15.44 9.96 19.43
CA GLU A 133 14.38 9.86 20.44
C GLU A 133 12.97 9.75 19.80
N SER A 134 12.85 10.18 18.55
CA SER A 134 11.61 10.14 17.75
C SER A 134 11.64 9.07 16.66
N ALA A 135 12.67 8.21 16.62
CA ALA A 135 12.85 7.21 15.58
C ALA A 135 11.73 6.16 15.58
N VAL A 136 11.25 5.71 16.75
CA VAL A 136 10.19 4.69 16.82
C VAL A 136 8.84 5.21 16.31
N PRO A 137 8.32 6.38 16.79
CA PRO A 137 7.13 6.99 16.19
C PRO A 137 7.28 7.28 14.69
N GLY A 138 8.47 7.73 14.27
CA GLY A 138 8.74 7.99 12.87
C GLY A 138 8.71 6.73 12.00
N THR A 139 9.30 5.64 12.49
CA THR A 139 9.30 4.33 11.81
C THR A 139 7.89 3.76 11.70
N ARG A 140 7.04 3.97 12.72
CA ARG A 140 5.62 3.58 12.64
C ARG A 140 4.88 4.28 11.51
N ILE A 141 5.10 5.59 11.34
CA ILE A 141 4.51 6.34 10.22
C ILE A 141 5.02 5.79 8.88
N GLN A 142 6.33 5.57 8.74
CA GLN A 142 6.93 4.99 7.53
C GLN A 142 6.27 3.66 7.18
N PHE A 143 6.11 2.78 8.18
CA PHE A 143 5.51 1.48 7.99
C PHE A 143 4.08 1.57 7.45
N PHE A 144 3.21 2.38 8.07
CA PHE A 144 1.83 2.48 7.60
C PHE A 144 1.71 3.18 6.24
N LEU A 145 2.59 4.13 5.90
CA LEU A 145 2.67 4.69 4.55
C LEU A 145 3.06 3.60 3.53
N CYS A 146 4.07 2.79 3.81
CA CYS A 146 4.47 1.67 2.95
C CYS A 146 3.35 0.61 2.82
N ARG A 147 2.63 0.31 3.90
CA ARG A 147 1.47 -0.60 3.86
C ARG A 147 0.33 -0.04 3.01
N THR A 148 0.10 1.28 3.09
CA THR A 148 -0.87 1.97 2.24
C THR A 148 -0.50 1.81 0.77
N LEU A 149 0.77 2.04 0.42
CA LEU A 149 1.29 1.89 -0.93
C LEU A 149 1.16 0.45 -1.46
N GLY A 150 1.62 -0.53 -0.69
CA GLY A 150 1.59 -1.94 -1.09
C GLY A 150 0.18 -2.47 -1.30
N ASN A 151 -0.78 -2.10 -0.43
CA ASN A 151 -2.18 -2.48 -0.63
C ASN A 151 -2.81 -1.73 -1.82
N LEU A 152 -2.35 -0.52 -2.15
CA LEU A 152 -2.83 0.17 -3.33
C LEU A 152 -2.35 -0.52 -4.61
N HIS A 153 -1.09 -0.94 -4.64
CA HIS A 153 -0.57 -1.71 -5.77
C HIS A 153 -1.38 -2.99 -5.99
N ALA A 154 -1.58 -3.80 -4.94
CA ALA A 154 -2.41 -5.00 -5.00
C ALA A 154 -3.87 -4.70 -5.40
N CYS A 155 -4.43 -3.57 -4.95
CA CYS A 155 -5.75 -3.11 -5.38
C CYS A 155 -5.80 -2.84 -6.89
N MET A 156 -4.80 -2.15 -7.44
CA MET A 156 -4.73 -1.82 -8.87
C MET A 156 -4.52 -3.06 -9.74
N GLU A 157 -3.69 -4.00 -9.29
CA GLU A 157 -3.48 -5.29 -9.95
C GLU A 157 -4.77 -6.14 -9.95
N SER A 158 -5.48 -6.17 -8.82
CA SER A 158 -6.78 -6.85 -8.71
C SER A 158 -7.81 -6.22 -9.64
N LEU A 159 -7.84 -4.89 -9.75
CA LEU A 159 -8.68 -4.19 -10.72
C LEU A 159 -8.32 -4.61 -12.15
N ALA A 160 -7.04 -4.55 -12.54
CA ALA A 160 -6.59 -4.94 -13.88
C ALA A 160 -6.94 -6.40 -14.22
N SER A 161 -6.98 -7.27 -13.22
CA SER A 161 -7.35 -8.69 -13.35
C SER A 161 -8.85 -8.96 -13.18
N HIS A 162 -9.68 -7.93 -13.04
CA HIS A 162 -11.12 -8.02 -12.77
C HIS A 162 -11.51 -8.79 -11.48
N GLU A 163 -10.60 -8.91 -10.52
CA GLU A 163 -10.86 -9.51 -9.19
C GLU A 163 -11.49 -8.47 -8.24
N LEU A 164 -12.72 -8.05 -8.52
CA LEU A 164 -13.34 -6.89 -7.86
C LEU A 164 -13.52 -7.03 -6.33
N ALA A 165 -13.77 -8.24 -5.83
CA ALA A 165 -13.87 -8.50 -4.40
C ALA A 165 -12.52 -8.23 -3.69
N SER A 166 -11.42 -8.70 -4.28
CA SER A 166 -10.06 -8.46 -3.78
C SER A 166 -9.67 -6.99 -3.91
N ALA A 167 -10.00 -6.33 -5.03
CA ALA A 167 -9.79 -4.90 -5.20
C ALA A 167 -10.49 -4.09 -4.09
N SER A 168 -11.76 -4.40 -3.79
CA SER A 168 -12.52 -3.75 -2.71
C SER A 168 -11.89 -4.00 -1.34
N ALA A 169 -11.45 -5.23 -1.04
CA ALA A 169 -10.78 -5.57 0.21
C ALA A 169 -9.46 -4.81 0.39
N TYR A 170 -8.61 -4.76 -0.63
CA TYR A 170 -7.36 -4.01 -0.61
C TYR A 170 -7.61 -2.50 -0.49
N CYS A 171 -8.58 -1.94 -1.22
CA CYS A 171 -8.91 -0.53 -1.13
C CYS A 171 -9.39 -0.11 0.29
N LYS A 172 -10.16 -0.97 0.99
CA LYS A 172 -10.49 -0.77 2.41
C LYS A 172 -9.25 -0.69 3.29
N ARG A 173 -8.24 -1.53 3.02
CA ARG A 173 -6.98 -1.54 3.76
C ARG A 173 -6.14 -0.31 3.46
N VAL A 174 -6.08 0.13 2.20
CA VAL A 174 -5.47 1.42 1.80
C VAL A 174 -6.08 2.55 2.62
N LEU A 175 -7.41 2.64 2.66
CA LEU A 175 -8.10 3.67 3.43
C LEU A 175 -7.72 3.62 4.92
N ARG A 176 -7.81 2.43 5.52
CA ARG A 176 -7.50 2.24 6.94
C ARG A 176 -6.06 2.64 7.28
N PHE A 177 -5.08 2.20 6.49
CA PHE A 177 -3.67 2.50 6.75
C PHE A 177 -3.32 3.96 6.47
N ALA A 178 -3.96 4.60 5.50
CA ALA A 178 -3.82 6.04 5.28
C ALA A 178 -4.40 6.85 6.46
N GLU A 179 -5.55 6.43 7.00
CA GLU A 179 -6.16 7.07 8.19
C GLU A 179 -5.27 6.90 9.44
N ILE A 180 -4.68 5.72 9.64
CA ILE A 180 -3.71 5.49 10.72
C ILE A 180 -2.46 6.37 10.52
N SER A 181 -1.92 6.43 9.30
CA SER A 181 -0.75 7.25 8.97
C SER A 181 -1.01 8.72 9.27
N LEU A 182 -2.19 9.24 8.91
CA LEU A 182 -2.59 10.62 9.19
C LEU A 182 -2.67 10.87 10.70
N LEU A 183 -3.29 9.98 11.46
CA LEU A 183 -3.42 10.13 12.91
C LEU A 183 -2.04 10.13 13.59
N LEU A 184 -1.15 9.22 13.19
CA LEU A 184 0.22 9.18 13.70
C LEU A 184 1.01 10.44 13.33
N LEU A 185 0.87 10.93 12.09
CA LEU A 185 1.54 12.14 11.63
C LEU A 185 1.07 13.39 12.39
N GLN A 186 -0.23 13.50 12.68
CA GLN A 186 -0.79 14.56 13.52
C GLN A 186 -0.31 14.49 14.97
N GLN A 187 -0.13 13.29 15.52
CA GLN A 187 0.45 13.11 16.85
C GLN A 187 1.94 13.46 16.87
N PHE A 188 2.66 13.08 15.81
CA PHE A 188 4.08 13.38 15.65
C PHE A 188 4.32 14.88 15.53
N GLU A 189 3.54 15.60 14.72
CA GLU A 189 3.61 17.06 14.56
C GLU A 189 3.57 17.80 15.90
N LYS A 190 2.73 17.36 16.85
CA LYS A 190 2.60 18.00 18.17
C LYS A 190 3.85 17.91 19.04
N ASN A 191 4.67 16.88 18.83
CA ASN A 191 5.82 16.54 19.69
C ASN A 191 7.17 16.78 19.00
N CYS A 192 7.15 17.29 17.78
CA CYS A 192 8.30 17.39 16.91
C CYS A 192 8.99 18.77 17.01
N PRO A 193 10.32 18.88 16.75
CA PRO A 193 10.98 20.17 16.66
C PRO A 193 10.27 21.16 15.72
N VAL A 194 10.15 22.42 16.17
CA VAL A 194 9.42 23.51 15.48
C VAL A 194 9.88 23.68 14.03
N GLN A 195 11.14 23.39 13.73
CA GLN A 195 11.78 23.58 12.43
C GLN A 195 11.16 22.74 11.31
N ILE A 196 10.48 21.64 11.62
CA ILE A 196 9.84 20.79 10.60
C ILE A 196 8.32 20.82 10.67
N ASN A 197 7.75 21.63 11.56
CA ASN A 197 6.31 21.67 11.80
C ASN A 197 5.53 22.13 10.55
N ASP A 198 6.03 23.13 9.82
CA ASP A 198 5.39 23.59 8.58
C ASP A 198 5.34 22.49 7.52
N LEU A 199 6.42 21.72 7.38
CA LEU A 199 6.49 20.57 6.47
C LEU A 199 5.46 19.50 6.87
N LEU A 200 5.41 19.16 8.17
CA LEU A 200 4.46 18.18 8.69
C LEU A 200 3.01 18.64 8.54
N THR A 201 2.73 19.92 8.78
CA THR A 201 1.41 20.54 8.61
C THR A 201 0.93 20.43 7.16
N VAL A 202 1.81 20.74 6.21
CA VAL A 202 1.49 20.62 4.78
C VAL A 202 1.20 19.16 4.43
N ARG A 203 2.04 18.21 4.88
CA ARG A 203 1.83 16.78 4.62
C ARG A 203 0.54 16.25 5.25
N ASN A 204 0.22 16.67 6.48
CA ASN A 204 -1.04 16.34 7.14
C ASN A 204 -2.26 16.80 6.33
N LYS A 205 -2.25 18.04 5.83
CA LYS A 205 -3.34 18.56 4.98
C LYS A 205 -3.48 17.78 3.69
N GLN A 206 -2.37 17.48 3.03
CA GLN A 206 -2.40 16.77 1.75
C GLN A 206 -2.85 15.31 1.91
N LEU A 207 -2.38 14.60 2.94
CA LEU A 207 -2.83 13.23 3.24
C LEU A 207 -4.31 13.22 3.62
N ALA A 208 -4.80 14.23 4.35
CA ALA A 208 -6.23 14.38 4.65
C ALA A 208 -7.09 14.62 3.39
N LEU A 209 -6.58 15.33 2.39
CA LEU A 209 -7.26 15.49 1.10
C LEU A 209 -7.29 14.17 0.32
N LEU A 210 -6.16 13.46 0.26
CA LEU A 210 -6.06 12.17 -0.41
C LEU A 210 -7.06 11.14 0.15
N LEU A 211 -7.33 11.16 1.46
CA LEU A 211 -8.33 10.27 2.06
C LEU A 211 -9.71 10.39 1.44
N LYS A 212 -10.08 11.56 0.88
CA LYS A 212 -11.34 11.72 0.15
C LYS A 212 -11.31 10.93 -1.16
N ASP A 213 -10.23 11.06 -1.92
CA ASP A 213 -10.04 10.33 -3.18
C ASP A 213 -10.03 8.81 -2.96
N ILE A 214 -9.40 8.34 -1.87
CA ILE A 214 -9.39 6.92 -1.51
C ILE A 214 -10.81 6.43 -1.12
N LYS A 215 -11.60 7.26 -0.42
CA LYS A 215 -13.00 6.92 -0.08
C LYS A 215 -13.87 6.81 -1.33
N GLU A 216 -13.72 7.73 -2.27
CA GLU A 216 -14.40 7.65 -3.56
C GLU A 216 -13.95 6.43 -4.37
N GLN A 217 -12.64 6.15 -4.40
CA GLN A 217 -12.11 4.94 -5.04
C GLN A 217 -12.77 3.67 -4.48
N LEU A 218 -12.88 3.57 -3.15
CA LEU A 218 -13.51 2.42 -2.50
C LEU A 218 -15.00 2.32 -2.84
N GLN A 219 -15.71 3.44 -2.84
CA GLN A 219 -17.13 3.47 -3.19
C GLN A 219 -17.37 3.02 -4.63
N ASP A 220 -16.53 3.46 -5.55
CA ASP A 220 -16.59 3.10 -6.97
C ASP A 220 -16.23 1.62 -7.18
N CYS A 221 -15.22 1.08 -6.48
CA CYS A 221 -14.91 -0.35 -6.48
C CYS A 221 -16.11 -1.20 -6.02
N GLN A 222 -16.79 -0.79 -4.96
CA GLN A 222 -17.99 -1.49 -4.46
C GLN A 222 -19.17 -1.38 -5.41
N THR A 223 -19.29 -0.25 -6.11
CA THR A 223 -20.34 -0.03 -7.09
C THR A 223 -20.13 -0.94 -8.28
N LEU A 224 -18.90 -1.02 -8.81
CA LEU A 224 -18.54 -1.93 -9.90
C LEU A 224 -18.78 -3.39 -9.51
N GLN A 225 -18.41 -3.79 -8.30
CA GLN A 225 -18.67 -5.14 -7.78
C GLN A 225 -20.18 -5.49 -7.74
N ARG A 226 -21.04 -4.53 -7.38
CA ARG A 226 -22.51 -4.74 -7.39
C ARG A 226 -23.08 -4.81 -8.80
N MET A 227 -22.51 -4.07 -9.75
CA MET A 227 -22.92 -4.10 -11.15
C MET A 227 -22.65 -5.48 -11.77
N GLU A 228 -21.50 -6.10 -11.48
CA GLU A 228 -21.20 -7.47 -11.93
C GLU A 228 -22.03 -8.53 -11.20
N GLY A 229 -22.26 -8.36 -9.89
CA GLY A 229 -23.08 -9.28 -9.09
C GLY A 229 -24.60 -9.21 -9.36
N GLY A 230 -25.06 -8.25 -10.15
CA GLY A 230 -26.48 -8.05 -10.52
C GLY A 230 -26.93 -8.86 -11.74
N PHE A 231 -26.05 -9.64 -12.36
CA PHE A 231 -26.35 -10.52 -13.50
C PHE A 231 -26.54 -11.99 -13.10
N LEU A 232 -27.27 -12.25 -12.01
CA LEU A 232 -27.73 -13.59 -11.61
C LEU A 232 -29.25 -13.62 -11.46
#